data_AF-A0A0D2FN08-F1
#
_entry.id   AF-A0A0D2FN08-F1
#
_cell.length_a   1.000
_cell.length_b   1.000
_cell.length_c   1.000
_cell.angle_alpha   90.00
_cell.angle_beta   90.00
_cell.angle_gamma   90.00
#
_symmetry.space_group_name_H-M   'P 1'
#
loop_
_entity.id
_entity.type
_entity.pdbx_description
1 polymer ?
#
loop_
_entity_poly.entity_id
_entity_poly.type
_entity_poly.pdbx_seq_one_letter_code
_entity_poly.pdbx_strand_id
1 'polypeptide(L)'
;MASSYTIHPAKAAPTLKIPKGASATVSIIDTTSRIQAPVGLFMHPAIPGHEHLNAPAFSFLIEQQKSGRKILFDLGLRKDWQSHPPAVLKLISGPGWAMEIQKECGRYFAGKWVDRRRGSKGASFPAYPHNGESPLLESDFVGREYQEIDFDKGPTHKVGNYRGIDYFGDGSFYILDAPGHAIGHVVGLARVTSTQDGDPEDTFVLMGADTAHHGGEFRPTEYLPIPKDITPSPYVAKYASTCPGHIFESIHPRKKAVDPFYHLHDEVPHNKQQADHSCGLMQEFDAADNVFVIIAHDATLLDPRVGIEWFPHGTLKNWKVKDSDNKARWLFLQDVTQALE
;
A
#
# COMPACT_ATOMS: atom_id res chain seq x y z
N MET A 1 -4.13 -0.02 26.50
CA MET A 1 -5.39 -0.52 27.08
C MET A 1 -6.30 -0.92 25.94
N ALA A 2 -6.32 -2.19 25.55
CA ALA A 2 -7.12 -2.71 24.45
C ALA A 2 -7.97 -3.88 24.97
N SER A 3 -9.17 -3.58 25.47
CA SER A 3 -10.13 -4.64 25.84
C SER A 3 -11.61 -4.21 25.75
N SER A 4 -11.92 -2.99 25.29
CA SER A 4 -13.32 -2.50 25.23
C SER A 4 -13.79 -2.06 23.84
N TYR A 5 -12.97 -2.22 22.79
CA TYR A 5 -13.21 -1.62 21.47
C TYR A 5 -13.65 -2.59 20.38
N THR A 6 -13.59 -3.90 20.59
CA THR A 6 -13.98 -4.93 19.61
C THR A 6 -15.00 -5.88 20.24
N ILE A 7 -15.93 -6.39 19.43
CA ILE A 7 -16.90 -7.41 19.89
C ILE A 7 -16.20 -8.75 20.08
N HIS A 8 -15.23 -9.03 19.22
CA HIS A 8 -14.38 -10.22 19.26
C HIS A 8 -13.02 -9.86 19.87
N PRO A 9 -12.45 -10.70 20.75
CA PRO A 9 -11.16 -10.40 21.38
C PRO A 9 -10.04 -10.38 20.32
N ALA A 10 -9.28 -9.30 20.28
CA ALA A 10 -8.08 -9.21 19.45
C ALA A 10 -6.95 -10.04 20.05
N LYS A 11 -6.25 -10.81 19.24
CA LYS A 11 -4.95 -11.39 19.59
C LYS A 11 -3.92 -10.26 19.68
N ALA A 12 -2.96 -10.40 20.59
CA ALA A 12 -1.86 -9.45 20.67
C ALA A 12 -1.08 -9.42 19.34
N ALA A 13 -0.93 -8.22 18.76
CA ALA A 13 -0.13 -8.02 17.57
C ALA A 13 1.33 -8.43 17.82
N PRO A 14 2.03 -9.01 16.82
CA PRO A 14 3.44 -9.34 16.95
C PRO A 14 4.30 -8.10 17.21
N THR A 15 5.30 -8.21 18.08
CA THR A 15 6.26 -7.13 18.29
C THR A 15 7.21 -7.02 17.09
N LEU A 16 7.12 -5.91 16.35
CA LEU A 16 7.84 -5.71 15.09
C LEU A 16 9.37 -5.54 15.22
N LYS A 17 9.94 -5.40 16.44
CA LYS A 17 11.40 -5.33 16.69
C LYS A 17 12.21 -4.53 15.63
N ILE A 18 11.72 -3.35 15.26
CA ILE A 18 12.35 -2.50 14.24
C ILE A 18 13.64 -1.90 14.85
N PRO A 19 14.80 -1.93 14.16
CA PRO A 19 16.03 -1.32 14.67
C PRO A 19 15.83 0.16 14.99
N LYS A 20 16.57 0.72 15.96
CA LYS A 20 16.51 2.17 16.24
C LYS A 20 17.19 2.96 15.12
N GLY A 21 16.73 4.18 14.88
CA GLY A 21 17.30 5.07 13.87
C GLY A 21 16.69 6.46 13.88
N ALA A 22 17.19 7.34 13.01
CA ALA A 22 16.68 8.68 12.79
C ALA A 22 15.32 8.67 12.07
N SER A 23 14.62 9.80 12.06
CA SER A 23 13.40 10.01 11.30
C SER A 23 13.67 10.59 9.89
N ALA A 24 12.79 10.26 8.95
CA ALA A 24 12.73 10.86 7.62
C ALA A 24 11.49 11.75 7.51
N THR A 25 11.56 12.77 6.65
CA THR A 25 10.37 13.51 6.24
C THR A 25 9.69 12.76 5.10
N VAL A 26 8.41 12.45 5.25
CA VAL A 26 7.63 11.73 4.22
C VAL A 26 6.43 12.58 3.82
N SER A 27 6.32 12.92 2.54
CA SER A 27 5.14 13.55 1.96
C SER A 27 4.49 12.61 0.96
N ILE A 28 3.17 12.51 1.00
CA ILE A 28 2.39 11.76 0.02
C ILE A 28 1.93 12.70 -1.11
N ILE A 29 2.05 12.22 -2.34
CA ILE A 29 1.69 12.93 -3.57
C ILE A 29 0.51 12.20 -4.21
N ASP A 30 -0.60 12.93 -4.40
CA ASP A 30 -1.67 12.48 -5.28
C ASP A 30 -1.17 12.60 -6.73
N THR A 31 -0.90 11.45 -7.36
CA THR A 31 -0.41 11.41 -8.74
C THR A 31 -1.52 11.72 -9.73
N THR A 32 -2.76 11.96 -9.28
CA THR A 32 -3.97 12.14 -10.08
C THR A 32 -4.32 10.94 -10.96
N SER A 33 -3.67 9.80 -10.72
CA SER A 33 -4.02 8.54 -11.34
C SER A 33 -5.29 8.01 -10.67
N ARG A 34 -6.30 7.72 -11.48
CA ARG A 34 -7.56 7.09 -11.07
C ARG A 34 -7.85 5.95 -12.03
N ILE A 35 -7.99 4.76 -11.46
CA ILE A 35 -8.24 3.51 -12.18
C ILE A 35 -9.60 3.01 -11.72
N GLN A 36 -10.46 2.65 -12.65
CA GLN A 36 -11.59 1.76 -12.40
C GLN A 36 -11.27 0.43 -13.00
N ALA A 37 -11.53 -0.65 -12.26
CA ALA A 37 -11.34 -2.00 -12.75
C ALA A 37 -12.35 -2.96 -12.13
N PRO A 38 -12.73 -4.06 -12.81
CA PRO A 38 -13.60 -5.07 -12.22
C PRO A 38 -12.95 -5.76 -11.02
N VAL A 39 -13.63 -5.78 -9.87
CA VAL A 39 -13.13 -6.39 -8.61
C VAL A 39 -12.75 -7.86 -8.82
N GLY A 40 -13.57 -8.60 -9.57
CA GLY A 40 -13.37 -10.04 -9.80
C GLY A 40 -12.10 -10.40 -10.58
N LEU A 41 -11.42 -9.43 -11.21
CA LEU A 41 -10.10 -9.66 -11.80
C LEU A 41 -8.98 -9.67 -10.75
N PHE A 42 -9.18 -8.99 -9.63
CA PHE A 42 -8.16 -8.80 -8.60
C PHE A 42 -8.37 -9.70 -7.40
N MET A 43 -9.63 -9.86 -6.97
CA MET A 43 -9.92 -10.43 -5.68
C MET A 43 -11.28 -11.13 -5.63
N HIS A 44 -11.42 -12.08 -4.71
CA HIS A 44 -12.62 -12.88 -4.51
C HIS A 44 -12.89 -13.07 -3.00
N PRO A 45 -14.11 -13.46 -2.57
CA PRO A 45 -15.31 -13.67 -3.37
C PRO A 45 -15.94 -12.34 -3.82
N ALA A 46 -16.85 -12.41 -4.79
CA ALA A 46 -17.70 -11.27 -5.13
C ALA A 46 -18.59 -10.89 -3.94
N ILE A 47 -18.72 -9.60 -3.68
CA ILE A 47 -19.61 -9.04 -2.65
C ILE A 47 -20.63 -8.13 -3.36
N PRO A 48 -21.94 -8.31 -3.14
CA PRO A 48 -22.96 -7.50 -3.80
C PRO A 48 -22.71 -5.99 -3.66
N GLY A 49 -22.73 -5.29 -4.79
CA GLY A 49 -22.55 -3.84 -4.85
C GLY A 49 -21.09 -3.36 -4.86
N HIS A 50 -20.12 -4.29 -4.83
CA HIS A 50 -18.71 -3.98 -5.03
C HIS A 50 -18.16 -4.73 -6.26
N GLU A 51 -18.67 -4.38 -7.44
CA GLU A 51 -18.25 -4.97 -8.72
C GLU A 51 -17.07 -4.21 -9.36
N HIS A 52 -16.87 -2.95 -9.00
CA HIS A 52 -15.80 -2.09 -9.54
C HIS A 52 -14.94 -1.52 -8.41
N LEU A 53 -13.63 -1.70 -8.55
CA LEU A 53 -12.62 -1.11 -7.68
C LEU A 53 -12.32 0.30 -8.18
N ASN A 54 -12.35 1.28 -7.27
CA ASN A 54 -11.81 2.61 -7.50
C ASN A 54 -10.39 2.66 -6.93
N ALA A 55 -9.39 2.59 -7.80
CA ALA A 55 -7.98 2.49 -7.42
C ALA A 55 -7.22 3.77 -7.79
N PRO A 56 -6.91 4.67 -6.85
CA PRO A 56 -5.95 5.74 -7.10
C PRO A 56 -4.52 5.18 -7.19
N ALA A 57 -3.55 6.01 -7.54
CA ALA A 57 -2.14 5.70 -7.30
C ALA A 57 -1.43 6.88 -6.63
N PHE A 58 -0.55 6.57 -5.69
CA PHE A 58 0.20 7.57 -4.92
C PHE A 58 1.70 7.43 -5.15
N SER A 59 2.41 8.52 -4.84
CA SER A 59 3.88 8.55 -4.75
C SER A 59 4.28 9.13 -3.41
N PHE A 60 5.46 8.78 -2.92
CA PHE A 60 5.98 9.24 -1.64
C PHE A 60 7.33 9.91 -1.80
N LEU A 61 7.41 11.21 -1.49
CA LEU A 61 8.67 11.92 -1.40
C LEU A 61 9.25 11.69 0.00
N ILE A 62 10.41 11.03 0.07
CA ILE A 62 11.10 10.70 1.32
C ILE A 62 12.42 11.46 1.36
N GLU A 63 12.62 12.23 2.42
CA GLU A 63 13.83 13.04 2.64
C GLU A 63 14.54 12.61 3.93
N GLN A 64 15.82 12.25 3.80
CA GLN A 64 16.72 12.03 4.92
C GLN A 64 17.05 13.37 5.58
N GLN A 65 16.60 13.58 6.82
CA GLN A 65 16.71 14.90 7.48
C GLN A 65 18.16 15.39 7.62
N LYS A 66 19.10 14.50 7.94
CA LYS A 66 20.50 14.87 8.20
C LYS A 66 21.23 15.38 6.95
N SER A 67 20.95 14.82 5.78
CA SER A 67 21.70 15.09 4.54
C SER A 67 20.90 15.87 3.50
N GLY A 68 19.58 15.94 3.64
CA GLY A 68 18.67 16.46 2.62
C GLY A 68 18.54 15.56 1.38
N ARG A 69 19.10 14.33 1.40
CA ARG A 69 18.95 13.37 0.31
C ARG A 69 17.48 12.98 0.18
N LYS A 70 16.98 13.01 -1.06
CA LYS A 70 15.59 12.72 -1.40
C LYS A 70 15.48 11.51 -2.31
N ILE A 71 14.42 10.75 -2.12
CA ILE A 71 13.96 9.73 -3.06
C ILE A 71 12.46 9.89 -3.27
N LEU A 72 12.01 9.44 -4.44
CA LEU A 72 10.60 9.25 -4.74
C LEU A 72 10.34 7.75 -4.75
N PHE A 73 9.43 7.29 -3.90
CA PHE A 73 8.99 5.89 -3.83
C PHE A 73 7.61 5.78 -4.47
N ASP A 74 7.45 4.85 -5.41
CA ASP A 74 6.35 4.79 -6.39
C ASP A 74 6.16 6.05 -7.23
N LEU A 75 5.54 5.90 -8.41
CA LEU A 75 5.54 6.94 -9.45
C LEU A 75 4.17 7.22 -10.07
N GLY A 76 3.14 6.51 -9.63
CA GLY A 76 1.83 6.50 -10.27
C GLY A 76 1.87 5.95 -11.69
N LEU A 77 0.84 6.29 -12.46
CA LEU A 77 0.73 5.86 -13.86
C LEU A 77 1.23 6.94 -14.82
N ARG A 78 1.67 6.48 -15.99
CA ARG A 78 1.97 7.37 -17.12
C ARG A 78 0.67 7.95 -17.70
N LYS A 79 0.72 9.20 -18.16
CA LYS A 79 -0.46 9.86 -18.72
C LYS A 79 -0.91 9.23 -20.03
N ASP A 80 0.05 8.84 -20.85
CA ASP A 80 -0.15 8.13 -22.10
C ASP A 80 -0.22 6.62 -21.86
N TRP A 81 -1.05 6.16 -20.92
CA TRP A 81 -1.16 4.74 -20.57
C TRP A 81 -1.47 3.85 -21.78
N GLN A 82 -2.09 4.39 -22.84
CA GLN A 82 -2.33 3.70 -24.10
C GLN A 82 -1.04 3.35 -24.87
N SER A 83 0.10 3.90 -24.49
CA SER A 83 1.41 3.56 -25.06
C SER A 83 2.09 2.38 -24.35
N HIS A 84 1.47 1.81 -23.32
CA HIS A 84 1.94 0.57 -22.69
C HIS A 84 2.10 -0.58 -23.72
N PRO A 85 2.94 -1.58 -23.43
CA PRO A 85 3.12 -2.72 -24.33
C PRO A 85 1.79 -3.45 -24.56
N PRO A 86 1.61 -4.15 -25.71
CA PRO A 86 0.39 -4.91 -25.99
C PRO A 86 0.02 -5.90 -24.88
N ALA A 87 1.01 -6.51 -24.21
CA ALA A 87 0.79 -7.41 -23.08
C ALA A 87 0.03 -6.74 -21.92
N VAL A 88 0.36 -5.48 -21.60
CA VAL A 88 -0.32 -4.70 -20.57
C VAL A 88 -1.68 -4.21 -21.07
N LEU A 89 -1.75 -3.67 -22.29
CA LEU A 89 -3.00 -3.14 -22.85
C LEU A 89 -4.12 -4.19 -22.94
N LYS A 90 -3.78 -5.46 -23.22
CA LYS A 90 -4.74 -6.57 -23.19
C LYS A 90 -5.41 -6.76 -21.83
N LEU A 91 -4.71 -6.46 -20.73
CA LEU A 91 -5.24 -6.56 -19.38
C LEU A 91 -6.10 -5.35 -19.01
N ILE A 92 -5.66 -4.16 -19.39
CA ILE A 92 -6.21 -2.89 -18.86
C ILE A 92 -7.17 -2.16 -19.80
N SER A 93 -7.45 -2.70 -20.99
CA SER A 93 -8.36 -2.09 -21.99
C SER A 93 -9.67 -2.88 -22.15
N GLY A 94 -9.93 -3.85 -21.27
CA GLY A 94 -11.14 -4.66 -21.30
C GLY A 94 -12.39 -3.92 -20.78
N PRO A 95 -13.58 -4.51 -20.92
CA PRO A 95 -14.81 -3.96 -20.34
C PRO A 95 -14.67 -3.73 -18.82
N GLY A 96 -15.22 -2.62 -18.33
CA GLY A 96 -15.16 -2.25 -16.91
C GLY A 96 -13.87 -1.53 -16.48
N TRP A 97 -12.91 -1.36 -17.40
CA TRP A 97 -11.73 -0.53 -17.15
C TRP A 97 -11.96 0.93 -17.53
N ALA A 98 -11.49 1.84 -16.67
CA ALA A 98 -11.35 3.24 -16.99
C ALA A 98 -10.08 3.80 -16.35
N MET A 99 -9.41 4.73 -17.05
CA MET A 99 -8.19 5.37 -16.55
C MET A 99 -8.25 6.87 -16.78
N GLU A 100 -8.09 7.62 -15.70
CA GLU A 100 -7.93 9.07 -15.73
C GLU A 100 -6.59 9.43 -15.07
N ILE A 101 -5.69 10.07 -15.83
CA ILE A 101 -4.40 10.53 -15.35
C ILE A 101 -4.23 11.97 -15.81
N GLN A 102 -4.25 12.92 -14.87
CA GLN A 102 -4.13 14.35 -15.20
C GLN A 102 -2.66 14.78 -15.30
N LYS A 103 -1.81 14.25 -14.41
CA LYS A 103 -0.38 14.57 -14.24
C LYS A 103 0.45 13.29 -14.17
N GLU A 104 1.68 13.34 -14.66
CA GLU A 104 2.63 12.24 -14.60
C GLU A 104 3.77 12.59 -13.62
N CYS A 105 3.84 11.93 -12.47
CA CYS A 105 4.86 12.22 -11.46
C CYS A 105 6.28 11.85 -11.93
N GLY A 106 6.42 10.75 -12.70
CA GLY A 106 7.71 10.24 -13.16
C GLY A 106 8.52 11.17 -14.08
N ARG A 107 7.90 12.17 -14.72
CA ARG A 107 8.61 13.15 -15.57
C ARG A 107 9.33 14.26 -14.80
N TYR A 108 8.95 14.50 -13.54
CA TYR A 108 9.44 15.66 -12.79
C TYR A 108 10.66 15.37 -11.91
N PHE A 109 11.10 14.11 -11.82
CA PHE A 109 12.18 13.71 -10.93
C PHE A 109 13.29 12.96 -11.69
N ALA A 110 14.38 13.68 -11.98
CA ALA A 110 15.62 13.14 -12.54
C ALA A 110 16.48 12.51 -11.42
N GLY A 111 16.10 11.33 -10.94
CA GLY A 111 16.83 10.57 -9.91
C GLY A 111 17.35 9.23 -10.43
N LYS A 112 18.26 8.60 -9.67
CA LYS A 112 18.67 7.20 -9.90
C LYS A 112 17.50 6.27 -9.59
N TRP A 113 17.19 5.38 -10.53
CA TRP A 113 16.05 4.49 -10.46
C TRP A 113 16.44 3.24 -9.69
N VAL A 114 15.57 2.79 -8.80
CA VAL A 114 15.77 1.56 -8.04
C VAL A 114 14.83 0.50 -8.61
N ASP A 115 15.40 -0.46 -9.35
CA ASP A 115 14.67 -1.52 -10.02
C ASP A 115 14.52 -2.76 -9.11
N ARG A 116 13.45 -3.49 -9.37
CA ARG A 116 13.00 -4.72 -8.73
C ARG A 116 14.12 -5.76 -8.73
N ARG A 117 14.24 -6.50 -7.64
CA ARG A 117 15.21 -7.57 -7.31
C ARG A 117 15.97 -8.29 -8.45
N ARG A 118 17.17 -8.80 -8.13
CA ARG A 118 17.91 -9.80 -8.94
C ARG A 118 17.05 -10.89 -9.56
N GLY A 119 17.13 -10.95 -10.88
CA GLY A 119 16.26 -11.75 -11.75
C GLY A 119 15.37 -10.88 -12.64
N SER A 120 15.07 -9.64 -12.24
CA SER A 120 14.22 -8.73 -13.02
C SER A 120 14.91 -8.25 -14.29
N LYS A 121 16.21 -7.91 -14.28
CA LYS A 121 16.90 -7.58 -15.54
C LYS A 121 16.96 -8.76 -16.52
N GLY A 122 17.18 -9.98 -16.02
CA GLY A 122 17.24 -11.19 -16.86
C GLY A 122 15.87 -11.69 -17.32
N ALA A 123 14.81 -11.45 -16.56
CA ALA A 123 13.44 -11.86 -16.87
C ALA A 123 12.64 -10.78 -17.62
N SER A 124 13.03 -9.50 -17.50
CA SER A 124 12.29 -8.36 -18.06
C SER A 124 12.99 -7.68 -19.24
N PHE A 125 14.24 -8.06 -19.55
CA PHE A 125 14.93 -7.66 -20.77
C PHE A 125 15.22 -8.87 -21.68
N PRO A 126 15.12 -8.71 -23.01
CA PRO A 126 14.75 -7.48 -23.71
C PRO A 126 13.31 -7.03 -23.38
N ALA A 127 13.09 -5.71 -23.32
CA ALA A 127 11.78 -5.10 -23.08
C ALA A 127 11.06 -4.85 -24.42
N TYR A 128 9.81 -4.40 -24.42
CA TYR A 128 9.11 -4.03 -25.66
C TYR A 128 9.82 -2.82 -26.30
N PRO A 129 10.07 -2.81 -27.63
CA PRO A 129 9.53 -3.71 -28.65
C PRO A 129 10.35 -4.97 -28.95
N HIS A 130 11.57 -5.09 -28.42
CA HIS A 130 12.45 -6.23 -28.70
C HIS A 130 11.92 -7.56 -28.13
N ASN A 131 11.11 -7.50 -27.06
CA ASN A 131 10.30 -8.61 -26.57
C ASN A 131 8.82 -8.22 -26.60
N GLY A 132 8.05 -8.84 -27.50
CA GLY A 132 6.61 -8.56 -27.67
C GLY A 132 5.74 -8.91 -26.46
N GLU A 133 6.20 -9.82 -25.60
CA GLU A 133 5.49 -10.27 -24.40
C GLU A 133 5.92 -9.50 -23.13
N SER A 134 6.93 -8.61 -23.23
CA SER A 134 7.39 -7.87 -22.07
C SER A 134 6.35 -6.84 -21.63
N PRO A 135 6.02 -6.76 -20.32
CA PRO A 135 5.16 -5.72 -19.80
C PRO A 135 5.90 -4.38 -19.64
N LEU A 136 7.22 -4.36 -19.84
CA LEU A 136 8.06 -3.17 -19.73
C LEU A 136 8.31 -2.55 -21.11
N LEU A 137 8.41 -1.22 -21.15
CA LEU A 137 8.82 -0.48 -22.33
C LEU A 137 10.31 -0.14 -22.24
N GLU A 138 11.07 -0.49 -23.28
CA GLU A 138 12.50 -0.16 -23.35
C GLU A 138 12.74 1.36 -23.27
N SER A 139 11.83 2.17 -23.84
CA SER A 139 11.88 3.63 -23.78
C SER A 139 11.91 4.20 -22.35
N ASP A 140 11.38 3.44 -21.38
CA ASP A 140 11.33 3.88 -19.99
C ASP A 140 12.69 3.72 -19.30
N PHE A 141 13.62 2.96 -19.89
CA PHE A 141 14.96 2.68 -19.35
C PHE A 141 16.10 3.32 -20.15
N VAL A 142 15.91 3.57 -21.46
CA VAL A 142 16.94 4.13 -22.33
C VAL A 142 17.42 5.49 -21.79
N GLY A 143 18.74 5.62 -21.65
CA GLY A 143 19.39 6.85 -21.17
C GLY A 143 19.24 7.11 -19.66
N ARG A 144 18.69 6.15 -18.90
CA ARG A 144 18.55 6.26 -17.43
C ARG A 144 19.51 5.33 -16.71
N GLU A 145 20.07 5.79 -15.59
CA GLU A 145 20.78 4.93 -14.65
C GLU A 145 19.79 4.25 -13.72
N TYR A 146 19.81 2.91 -13.69
CA TYR A 146 18.98 2.11 -12.80
C TYR A 146 19.82 1.08 -12.05
N GLN A 147 19.62 1.04 -10.74
CA GLN A 147 20.25 0.10 -9.83
C GLN A 147 19.22 -0.89 -9.34
N GLU A 148 19.49 -2.16 -9.56
CA GLU A 148 18.65 -3.24 -9.03
C GLU A 148 18.92 -3.42 -7.54
N ILE A 149 17.87 -3.60 -6.73
CA ILE A 149 18.04 -3.98 -5.33
C ILE A 149 18.43 -5.46 -5.27
N ASP A 150 19.48 -5.80 -4.54
CA ASP A 150 19.85 -7.19 -4.31
C ASP A 150 20.01 -7.45 -2.81
N PHE A 151 18.98 -8.05 -2.22
CA PHE A 151 18.95 -8.41 -0.80
C PHE A 151 19.97 -9.50 -0.43
N ASP A 152 20.64 -10.14 -1.39
CA ASP A 152 21.62 -11.19 -1.15
C ASP A 152 23.08 -10.69 -1.24
N LYS A 153 23.32 -9.49 -1.80
CA LYS A 153 24.68 -8.94 -2.02
C LYS A 153 25.15 -7.93 -0.96
N GLY A 154 24.28 -7.56 -0.02
CA GLY A 154 24.58 -6.53 0.98
C GLY A 154 24.09 -6.90 2.38
N PRO A 155 24.47 -6.11 3.40
CA PRO A 155 23.93 -6.27 4.74
C PRO A 155 22.41 -6.04 4.70
N THR A 156 21.67 -6.92 5.37
CA THR A 156 20.23 -6.78 5.55
C THR A 156 19.90 -6.74 7.04
N HIS A 157 18.79 -6.10 7.34
CA HIS A 157 18.23 -5.97 8.68
C HIS A 157 16.94 -6.78 8.77
N LYS A 158 16.69 -7.39 9.92
CA LYS A 158 15.36 -7.92 10.23
C LYS A 158 14.49 -6.76 10.73
N VAL A 159 13.42 -6.47 10.00
CA VAL A 159 12.47 -5.38 10.29
C VAL A 159 11.09 -6.02 10.37
N GLY A 160 10.56 -6.20 11.58
CA GLY A 160 9.47 -7.15 11.79
C GLY A 160 9.92 -8.55 11.40
N ASN A 161 9.12 -9.19 10.56
CA ASN A 161 9.47 -10.44 9.91
C ASN A 161 9.93 -10.24 8.44
N TYR A 162 10.05 -8.99 7.98
CA TYR A 162 10.69 -8.69 6.70
C TYR A 162 12.21 -8.71 6.79
N ARG A 163 12.82 -9.05 5.65
CA ARG A 163 14.21 -8.70 5.35
C ARG A 163 14.25 -7.32 4.72
N GLY A 164 15.05 -6.42 5.25
CA GLY A 164 15.12 -5.02 4.82
C GLY A 164 16.53 -4.53 4.54
N ILE A 165 16.65 -3.54 3.65
CA ILE A 165 17.85 -2.75 3.42
C ILE A 165 17.60 -1.35 3.98
N ASP A 166 18.48 -0.89 4.87
CA ASP A 166 18.49 0.50 5.31
C ASP A 166 19.07 1.37 4.19
N TYR A 167 18.19 2.07 3.47
CA TYR A 167 18.56 2.77 2.25
C TYR A 167 19.46 3.98 2.51
N PHE A 168 19.24 4.67 3.64
CA PHE A 168 20.00 5.84 4.03
C PHE A 168 21.16 5.53 5.00
N GLY A 169 21.11 4.37 5.65
CA GLY A 169 22.12 3.90 6.60
C GLY A 169 21.99 4.52 8.00
N ASP A 170 20.87 5.17 8.30
CA ASP A 170 20.57 5.79 9.59
C ASP A 170 19.26 5.30 10.22
N GLY A 171 18.63 4.28 9.64
CA GLY A 171 17.40 3.67 10.10
C GLY A 171 16.13 4.50 9.88
N SER A 172 16.20 5.53 9.03
CA SER A 172 15.07 6.40 8.70
C SER A 172 14.18 5.86 7.57
N PHE A 173 14.74 5.08 6.65
CA PHE A 173 13.97 4.45 5.57
C PHE A 173 14.54 3.08 5.20
N TYR A 174 13.67 2.07 5.24
CA TYR A 174 13.97 0.71 4.82
C TYR A 174 13.21 0.36 3.55
N ILE A 175 13.88 -0.33 2.63
CA ILE A 175 13.22 -1.07 1.56
C ILE A 175 13.12 -2.53 2.00
N LEU A 176 11.91 -3.07 2.01
CA LEU A 176 11.59 -4.40 2.53
C LEU A 176 11.27 -5.38 1.40
N ASP A 177 11.81 -6.59 1.50
CA ASP A 177 11.63 -7.69 0.55
C ASP A 177 10.23 -8.29 0.71
N ALA A 178 9.34 -8.02 -0.25
CA ALA A 178 7.93 -8.42 -0.20
C ALA A 178 7.51 -9.11 -1.53
N PRO A 179 8.14 -10.23 -1.90
CA PRO A 179 7.91 -10.88 -3.19
C PRO A 179 6.50 -11.48 -3.28
N GLY A 180 6.07 -11.81 -4.50
CA GLY A 180 4.83 -12.54 -4.74
C GLY A 180 3.98 -11.87 -5.79
N HIS A 181 3.53 -10.64 -5.54
CA HIS A 181 2.84 -9.83 -6.55
C HIS A 181 3.70 -9.75 -7.83
N ALA A 182 4.98 -9.42 -7.66
CA ALA A 182 6.02 -9.56 -8.68
C ALA A 182 7.29 -10.17 -8.07
N ILE A 183 8.18 -10.71 -8.93
CA ILE A 183 9.45 -11.35 -8.53
C ILE A 183 10.28 -10.45 -7.59
N GLY A 184 10.36 -9.16 -7.90
CA GLY A 184 11.09 -8.17 -7.11
C GLY A 184 10.20 -7.11 -6.49
N HIS A 185 8.97 -7.47 -6.13
CA HIS A 185 8.07 -6.60 -5.39
C HIS A 185 8.69 -6.26 -4.02
N VAL A 186 8.63 -4.98 -3.65
CA VAL A 186 9.20 -4.42 -2.42
C VAL A 186 8.22 -3.43 -1.83
N VAL A 187 8.30 -3.23 -0.52
CA VAL A 187 7.54 -2.21 0.20
C VAL A 187 8.48 -1.27 0.92
N GLY A 188 8.06 -0.03 1.14
CA GLY A 188 8.84 0.96 1.88
C GLY A 188 8.40 1.05 3.33
N LEU A 189 9.34 1.17 4.28
CA LEU A 189 9.04 1.52 5.67
C LEU A 189 9.85 2.75 6.06
N ALA A 190 9.16 3.88 6.27
CA ALA A 190 9.77 5.11 6.72
C ALA A 190 9.46 5.35 8.19
N ARG A 191 10.47 5.69 8.98
CA ARG A 191 10.29 6.23 10.33
C ARG A 191 9.99 7.71 10.23
N VAL A 192 8.85 8.16 10.72
CA VAL A 192 8.43 9.57 10.61
C VAL A 192 8.54 10.35 11.92
N THR A 193 8.62 9.65 13.06
CA THR A 193 9.05 10.21 14.36
C THR A 193 10.10 9.30 14.97
N SER A 194 11.06 9.86 15.72
CA SER A 194 12.10 9.07 16.37
C SER A 194 12.38 9.53 17.79
N THR A 195 12.43 8.58 18.71
CA THR A 195 12.94 8.79 20.08
C THR A 195 14.41 9.23 20.11
N GLN A 196 15.19 8.93 19.07
CA GLN A 196 16.56 9.42 18.93
C GLN A 196 16.61 10.90 18.53
N ASP A 197 15.56 11.40 17.88
CA ASP A 197 15.44 12.80 17.46
C ASP A 197 14.63 13.64 18.47
N GLY A 198 14.26 13.06 19.61
CA GLY A 198 13.53 13.73 20.69
C GLY A 198 12.01 13.67 20.59
N ASP A 199 11.44 12.93 19.63
CA ASP A 199 10.01 12.63 19.61
C ASP A 199 9.64 11.64 20.75
N PRO A 200 8.39 11.64 21.25
CA PRO A 200 8.00 10.79 22.39
C PRO A 200 7.97 9.29 22.07
N GLU A 201 7.81 8.93 20.80
CA GLU A 201 7.75 7.55 20.34
C GLU A 201 8.24 7.43 18.89
N ASP A 202 8.62 6.21 18.51
CA ASP A 202 8.92 5.86 17.13
C ASP A 202 7.61 5.54 16.40
N THR A 203 7.28 6.30 15.35
CA THR A 203 6.14 6.01 14.47
C THR A 203 6.59 5.85 13.03
N PHE A 204 5.82 5.08 12.26
CA PHE A 204 6.20 4.65 10.93
C PHE A 204 5.06 4.80 9.93
N VAL A 205 5.43 4.92 8.66
CA VAL A 205 4.55 4.74 7.51
C VAL A 205 5.08 3.56 6.71
N LEU A 206 4.24 2.53 6.52
CA LEU A 206 4.54 1.42 5.62
C LEU A 206 3.80 1.64 4.30
N MET A 207 4.57 1.87 3.24
CA MET A 207 4.12 2.01 1.85
C MET A 207 4.04 0.61 1.24
N GLY A 208 2.87 -0.02 1.36
CA GLY A 208 2.60 -1.43 1.06
C GLY A 208 2.52 -1.78 -0.43
N ALA A 209 2.56 -0.78 -1.33
CA ALA A 209 2.49 -0.96 -2.77
C ALA A 209 1.35 -1.93 -3.18
N ASP A 210 1.60 -2.89 -4.06
CA ASP A 210 0.63 -3.86 -4.57
C ASP A 210 0.62 -5.17 -3.76
N THR A 211 1.03 -5.11 -2.48
CA THR A 211 0.80 -6.22 -1.54
C THR A 211 -0.70 -6.49 -1.39
N ALA A 212 -1.52 -5.43 -1.52
CA ALA A 212 -2.96 -5.47 -1.66
C ALA A 212 -3.43 -4.28 -2.52
N HIS A 213 -4.59 -4.43 -3.13
CA HIS A 213 -5.29 -3.49 -4.01
C HIS A 213 -6.51 -2.87 -3.33
N HIS A 214 -7.01 -3.49 -2.25
CA HIS A 214 -8.13 -2.99 -1.47
C HIS A 214 -7.96 -3.32 0.03
N GLY A 215 -8.48 -2.45 0.92
CA GLY A 215 -8.38 -2.64 2.38
C GLY A 215 -8.92 -3.98 2.86
N GLY A 216 -9.93 -4.52 2.19
CA GLY A 216 -10.54 -5.80 2.52
C GLY A 216 -9.69 -7.04 2.20
N GLU A 217 -8.58 -6.93 1.46
CA GLU A 217 -7.67 -8.07 1.22
C GLU A 217 -6.78 -8.40 2.43
N PHE A 218 -6.60 -7.44 3.33
CA PHE A 218 -5.77 -7.62 4.52
C PHE A 218 -6.46 -7.22 5.83
N ARG A 219 -7.75 -6.82 5.77
CA ARG A 219 -8.56 -6.49 6.95
C ARG A 219 -9.96 -7.11 6.85
N PRO A 220 -10.56 -7.51 7.99
CA PRO A 220 -9.97 -7.58 9.34
C PRO A 220 -8.99 -8.75 9.52
N THR A 221 -8.34 -8.84 10.68
CA THR A 221 -7.46 -9.96 11.06
C THR A 221 -7.67 -10.39 12.51
N GLU A 222 -7.04 -11.50 12.94
CA GLU A 222 -7.06 -11.91 14.35
C GLU A 222 -6.41 -10.88 15.29
N TYR A 223 -5.46 -10.08 14.79
CA TYR A 223 -4.80 -9.01 15.53
C TYR A 223 -5.60 -7.71 15.52
N LEU A 224 -6.38 -7.50 14.47
CA LEU A 224 -7.17 -6.30 14.24
C LEU A 224 -8.59 -6.67 13.77
N PRO A 225 -9.46 -7.13 14.70
CA PRO A 225 -10.84 -7.46 14.39
C PRO A 225 -11.66 -6.22 14.01
N ILE A 226 -12.81 -6.43 13.38
CA ILE A 226 -13.80 -5.36 13.17
C ILE A 226 -14.14 -4.72 14.53
N PRO A 227 -14.01 -3.39 14.67
CA PRO A 227 -14.27 -2.71 15.92
C PRO A 227 -15.77 -2.67 16.20
N LYS A 228 -16.12 -2.46 17.47
CA LYS A 228 -17.50 -2.30 17.92
C LYS A 228 -18.18 -1.11 17.24
N ASP A 229 -17.44 -0.01 17.12
CA ASP A 229 -17.87 1.26 16.55
C ASP A 229 -16.82 1.70 15.52
N ILE A 230 -17.25 2.17 14.36
CA ILE A 230 -16.39 2.66 13.28
C ILE A 230 -16.63 4.16 13.09
N THR A 231 -15.56 4.95 13.23
CA THR A 231 -15.55 6.39 13.01
C THR A 231 -14.34 6.76 12.13
N PRO A 232 -14.52 7.50 11.02
CA PRO A 232 -15.79 7.95 10.47
C PRO A 232 -16.63 6.80 9.92
N SER A 233 -17.96 6.98 9.90
CA SER A 233 -18.89 5.97 9.40
C SER A 233 -18.66 5.69 7.90
N PRO A 234 -18.36 4.43 7.52
CA PRO A 234 -18.42 3.98 6.12
C PRO A 234 -19.84 3.98 5.55
N TYR A 235 -20.89 3.90 6.39
CA TYR A 235 -22.29 3.83 5.94
C TYR A 235 -23.07 5.11 6.27
N VAL A 236 -22.66 6.22 5.66
CA VAL A 236 -23.19 7.56 5.95
C VAL A 236 -24.69 7.72 5.66
N ALA A 237 -25.24 6.93 4.73
CA ALA A 237 -26.66 6.96 4.39
C ALA A 237 -27.57 6.57 5.58
N LYS A 238 -27.09 5.68 6.45
CA LYS A 238 -27.82 5.22 7.65
C LYS A 238 -27.25 5.76 8.95
N TYR A 239 -25.93 5.98 9.00
CA TYR A 239 -25.21 6.41 10.19
C TYR A 239 -24.30 7.59 9.85
N ALA A 240 -24.73 8.81 10.16
CA ALA A 240 -24.06 10.03 9.69
C ALA A 240 -22.60 10.19 10.16
N SER A 241 -22.24 9.69 11.35
CA SER A 241 -20.92 9.93 11.96
C SER A 241 -20.19 8.66 12.39
N THR A 242 -20.85 7.79 13.15
CA THR A 242 -20.32 6.52 13.66
C THR A 242 -21.32 5.41 13.43
N CYS A 243 -20.87 4.26 12.96
CA CYS A 243 -21.72 3.09 12.76
C CYS A 243 -21.25 1.88 13.58
N PRO A 244 -22.17 0.98 13.97
CA PRO A 244 -21.80 -0.23 14.68
C PRO A 244 -21.12 -1.23 13.74
N GLY A 245 -19.91 -1.69 14.07
CA GLY A 245 -19.12 -2.52 13.17
C GLY A 245 -19.69 -3.92 12.90
N HIS A 246 -20.50 -4.48 13.81
CA HIS A 246 -21.12 -5.81 13.61
C HIS A 246 -22.02 -5.90 12.38
N ILE A 247 -22.49 -4.77 11.83
CA ILE A 247 -23.26 -4.79 10.58
C ILE A 247 -22.38 -5.30 9.43
N PHE A 248 -21.08 -4.99 9.43
CA PHE A 248 -20.14 -5.46 8.41
C PHE A 248 -19.77 -6.93 8.60
N GLU A 249 -19.75 -7.44 9.84
CA GLU A 249 -19.66 -8.88 10.10
C GLU A 249 -20.85 -9.63 9.48
N SER A 250 -22.04 -9.02 9.50
CA SER A 250 -23.26 -9.62 8.93
C SER A 250 -23.21 -9.78 7.40
N ILE A 251 -22.38 -9.00 6.69
CA ILE A 251 -22.19 -9.11 5.23
C ILE A 251 -20.84 -9.72 4.84
N HIS A 252 -19.92 -9.90 5.80
CA HIS A 252 -18.66 -10.60 5.57
C HIS A 252 -18.92 -11.98 4.92
N PRO A 253 -18.16 -12.39 3.87
CA PRO A 253 -18.46 -13.62 3.13
C PRO A 253 -18.50 -14.90 3.99
N ARG A 254 -17.70 -14.91 5.06
CA ARG A 254 -17.64 -16.02 6.03
C ARG A 254 -18.29 -15.72 7.38
N LYS A 255 -18.98 -14.58 7.52
CA LYS A 255 -19.57 -14.09 8.80
C LYS A 255 -18.54 -14.08 9.94
N LYS A 256 -17.39 -13.46 9.69
CA LYS A 256 -16.27 -13.38 10.63
C LYS A 256 -15.80 -11.95 10.74
N ALA A 257 -15.42 -11.56 11.95
CA ALA A 257 -14.85 -10.25 12.23
C ALA A 257 -13.32 -10.24 12.28
N VAL A 258 -12.65 -11.36 11.99
CA VAL A 258 -11.21 -11.58 12.21
C VAL A 258 -10.49 -12.15 10.99
N ASP A 259 -11.17 -12.19 9.86
CA ASP A 259 -10.66 -12.72 8.59
C ASP A 259 -10.86 -11.67 7.50
N PRO A 260 -9.93 -11.51 6.54
CA PRO A 260 -10.11 -10.54 5.46
C PRO A 260 -11.38 -10.78 4.63
N PHE A 261 -12.00 -9.69 4.18
CA PHE A 261 -13.18 -9.73 3.29
C PHE A 261 -12.88 -10.37 1.95
N TYR A 262 -11.65 -10.17 1.45
CA TYR A 262 -11.20 -10.60 0.15
C TYR A 262 -9.92 -11.43 0.25
N HIS A 263 -9.73 -12.24 -0.77
CA HIS A 263 -8.51 -12.95 -1.08
C HIS A 263 -8.06 -12.53 -2.48
N LEU A 264 -6.76 -12.31 -2.63
CA LEU A 264 -6.14 -12.05 -3.92
C LEU A 264 -6.48 -13.19 -4.89
N HIS A 265 -6.80 -12.86 -6.13
CA HIS A 265 -7.07 -13.84 -7.18
C HIS A 265 -5.76 -14.53 -7.63
N ASP A 266 -5.81 -15.82 -7.92
CA ASP A 266 -4.61 -16.65 -8.17
C ASP A 266 -3.81 -16.21 -9.41
N GLU A 267 -4.48 -15.62 -10.40
CA GLU A 267 -3.87 -15.20 -11.67
C GLU A 267 -3.23 -13.81 -11.63
N VAL A 268 -3.41 -13.05 -10.54
CA VAL A 268 -2.89 -11.69 -10.41
C VAL A 268 -1.40 -11.67 -10.03
N PRO A 269 -0.95 -12.35 -8.96
CA PRO A 269 0.45 -12.33 -8.56
C PRO A 269 1.29 -13.26 -9.42
N HIS A 270 2.58 -12.92 -9.57
CA HIS A 270 3.57 -13.85 -10.09
C HIS A 270 3.66 -15.16 -9.28
N ASN A 271 3.53 -15.07 -7.95
CA ASN A 271 3.51 -16.21 -7.05
C ASN A 271 2.54 -15.96 -5.88
N LYS A 272 1.41 -16.69 -5.89
CA LYS A 272 0.34 -16.55 -4.90
C LYS A 272 0.78 -16.81 -3.46
N GLN A 273 1.52 -17.89 -3.23
CA GLN A 273 1.96 -18.24 -1.87
C GLN A 273 2.87 -17.17 -1.28
N GLN A 274 3.81 -16.64 -2.07
CA GLN A 274 4.67 -15.54 -1.64
C GLN A 274 3.87 -14.25 -1.43
N ALA A 275 2.89 -13.95 -2.28
CA ALA A 275 2.05 -12.77 -2.14
C ALA A 275 1.21 -12.82 -0.85
N ASP A 276 0.59 -13.97 -0.57
CA ASP A 276 -0.15 -14.20 0.68
C ASP A 276 0.76 -14.11 1.91
N HIS A 277 1.99 -14.63 1.81
CA HIS A 277 2.98 -14.48 2.88
C HIS A 277 3.35 -13.01 3.12
N SER A 278 3.67 -12.27 2.06
CA SER A 278 3.98 -10.83 2.13
C SER A 278 2.81 -10.01 2.68
N CYS A 279 1.57 -10.36 2.32
CA CYS A 279 0.36 -9.76 2.88
C CYS A 279 0.19 -10.10 4.37
N GLY A 280 0.43 -11.35 4.78
CA GLY A 280 0.43 -11.74 6.19
C GLY A 280 1.47 -10.97 7.02
N LEU A 281 2.65 -10.70 6.47
CA LEU A 281 3.64 -9.83 7.12
C LEU A 281 3.13 -8.40 7.24
N MET A 282 2.48 -7.85 6.21
CA MET A 282 1.90 -6.51 6.23
C MET A 282 0.78 -6.39 7.28
N GLN A 283 0.00 -7.45 7.51
CA GLN A 283 -1.02 -7.51 8.57
C GLN A 283 -0.42 -7.36 9.97
N GLU A 284 0.80 -7.87 10.22
CA GLU A 284 1.48 -7.65 11.51
C GLU A 284 1.79 -6.16 11.73
N PHE A 285 2.17 -5.46 10.66
CA PHE A 285 2.44 -4.03 10.70
C PHE A 285 1.15 -3.21 10.83
N ASP A 286 0.08 -3.59 10.12
CA ASP A 286 -1.21 -2.89 10.18
C ASP A 286 -1.86 -2.94 11.57
N ALA A 287 -1.60 -4.02 12.31
CA ALA A 287 -2.07 -4.19 13.68
C ALA A 287 -1.24 -3.43 14.72
N ALA A 288 -0.07 -2.89 14.36
CA ALA A 288 0.76 -2.11 15.27
C ALA A 288 0.23 -0.67 15.41
N ASP A 289 0.13 -0.21 16.65
CA ASP A 289 -0.42 1.12 16.99
C ASP A 289 0.47 2.30 16.56
N ASN A 290 1.71 2.02 16.17
CA ASN A 290 2.69 3.00 15.75
C ASN A 290 3.08 2.88 14.26
N VAL A 291 2.29 2.16 13.45
CA VAL A 291 2.51 2.05 12.00
C VAL A 291 1.24 2.42 11.24
N PHE A 292 1.36 3.36 10.30
CA PHE A 292 0.31 3.63 9.32
C PHE A 292 0.62 2.88 8.02
N VAL A 293 -0.17 1.84 7.72
CA VAL A 293 -0.08 1.08 6.46
C VAL A 293 -0.90 1.76 5.37
N ILE A 294 -0.25 2.07 4.25
CA ILE A 294 -0.84 2.66 3.05
C ILE A 294 -0.50 1.78 1.84
N ILE A 295 -1.52 1.22 1.18
CA ILE A 295 -1.36 0.45 -0.06
C ILE A 295 -1.45 1.37 -1.28
N ALA A 296 -0.96 0.93 -2.45
CA ALA A 296 -0.90 1.75 -3.67
C ALA A 296 -2.26 2.33 -4.07
N HIS A 297 -3.32 1.54 -3.89
CA HIS A 297 -4.67 1.82 -4.36
C HIS A 297 -5.66 2.15 -3.23
N ASP A 298 -5.18 2.72 -2.12
CA ASP A 298 -6.05 3.07 -0.99
C ASP A 298 -6.90 4.32 -1.27
N ALA A 299 -8.09 4.13 -1.84
CA ALA A 299 -9.05 5.20 -2.11
C ALA A 299 -9.50 5.95 -0.86
N THR A 300 -9.39 5.34 0.34
CA THR A 300 -9.84 5.98 1.59
C THR A 300 -9.04 7.23 1.89
N LEU A 301 -7.78 7.33 1.44
CA LEU A 301 -6.92 8.48 1.66
C LEU A 301 -7.42 9.76 0.96
N LEU A 302 -8.21 9.61 -0.11
CA LEU A 302 -8.84 10.73 -0.82
C LEU A 302 -10.04 11.30 -0.05
N ASP A 303 -10.55 10.58 0.96
CA ASP A 303 -11.65 11.07 1.77
C ASP A 303 -11.16 12.20 2.70
N PRO A 304 -11.75 13.41 2.63
CA PRO A 304 -11.32 14.53 3.44
C PRO A 304 -11.45 14.27 4.96
N ARG A 305 -12.29 13.31 5.38
CA ARG A 305 -12.44 12.90 6.78
C ARG A 305 -11.19 12.24 7.34
N VAL A 306 -10.35 11.62 6.50
CA VAL A 306 -9.06 11.03 6.91
C VAL A 306 -8.04 12.12 7.26
N GLY A 307 -8.12 13.29 6.62
CA GLY A 307 -7.29 14.44 6.93
C GLY A 307 -5.84 14.33 6.44
N ILE A 308 -5.62 13.66 5.30
CA ILE A 308 -4.31 13.61 4.64
C ILE A 308 -3.93 15.01 4.14
N GLU A 309 -2.74 15.47 4.54
CA GLU A 309 -2.14 16.67 3.99
C GLU A 309 -1.18 16.29 2.86
N TRP A 310 -1.56 16.64 1.64
CA TRP A 310 -0.83 16.31 0.44
C TRP A 310 0.41 17.21 0.25
N PHE A 311 1.43 16.67 -0.41
CA PHE A 311 2.53 17.45 -0.95
C PHE A 311 2.00 18.57 -1.88
N PRO A 312 2.58 19.79 -1.86
CA PRO A 312 3.75 20.23 -1.09
C PRO A 312 3.43 20.82 0.29
N HIS A 313 2.19 20.67 0.77
CA HIS A 313 1.69 21.42 1.93
C HIS A 313 1.80 20.67 3.26
N GLY A 314 2.05 19.35 3.24
CA GLY A 314 2.18 18.58 4.47
C GLY A 314 3.05 17.34 4.36
N THR A 315 3.16 16.67 5.50
CA THR A 315 3.94 15.44 5.68
C THR A 315 3.11 14.48 6.52
N LEU A 316 3.49 13.20 6.48
CA LEU A 316 2.87 12.17 7.29
C LEU A 316 3.38 12.16 8.74
N LYS A 317 4.29 13.06 9.17
CA LYS A 317 4.88 13.05 10.52
C LYS A 317 3.84 12.97 11.64
N ASN A 318 2.72 13.67 11.49
CA ASN A 318 1.69 13.80 12.53
C ASN A 318 0.46 12.90 12.29
N TRP A 319 0.56 11.85 11.46
CA TRP A 319 -0.59 10.98 11.16
C TRP A 319 -1.24 10.41 12.43
N LYS A 320 -0.43 10.02 13.43
CA LYS A 320 -0.92 9.40 14.67
C LYS A 320 -1.66 10.40 15.56
N VAL A 321 -1.13 11.62 15.70
CA VAL A 321 -1.79 12.72 16.43
C VAL A 321 -3.12 13.10 15.77
N LYS A 322 -3.19 13.02 14.43
CA LYS A 322 -4.39 13.30 13.65
C LYS A 322 -5.36 12.12 13.57
N ASP A 323 -4.98 10.96 14.10
CA ASP A 323 -5.76 9.72 14.04
C ASP A 323 -6.08 9.29 12.59
N SER A 324 -5.21 9.67 11.64
CA SER A 324 -5.45 9.45 10.20
C SER A 324 -5.48 7.98 9.83
N ASP A 325 -4.67 7.14 10.49
CA ASP A 325 -4.64 5.71 10.27
C ASP A 325 -5.97 5.05 10.68
N ASN A 326 -6.49 5.33 11.89
CA ASN A 326 -7.77 4.80 12.35
C ASN A 326 -8.92 5.26 11.46
N LYS A 327 -8.90 6.52 11.03
CA LYS A 327 -9.93 7.07 10.14
C LYS A 327 -9.93 6.42 8.76
N ALA A 328 -8.76 6.07 8.22
CA ALA A 328 -8.65 5.38 6.93
C ALA A 328 -8.95 3.87 7.04
N ARG A 329 -8.48 3.23 8.11
CA ARG A 329 -8.38 1.77 8.29
C ARG A 329 -9.65 0.99 7.95
N TRP A 330 -10.81 1.52 8.32
CA TRP A 330 -12.12 0.87 8.12
C TRP A 330 -13.01 1.54 7.08
N LEU A 331 -12.57 2.63 6.45
CA LEU A 331 -13.37 3.35 5.47
C LEU A 331 -13.58 2.56 4.17
N PHE A 332 -12.70 1.59 3.85
CA PHE A 332 -12.89 0.70 2.70
C PHE A 332 -14.24 -0.04 2.74
N LEU A 333 -14.82 -0.21 3.94
CA LEU A 333 -16.13 -0.84 4.11
C LEU A 333 -17.27 -0.05 3.44
N GLN A 334 -17.05 1.22 3.09
CA GLN A 334 -18.02 2.03 2.33
C GLN A 334 -18.34 1.38 0.98
N ASP A 335 -17.35 0.71 0.37
CA ASP A 335 -17.45 0.11 -0.96
C ASP A 335 -18.36 -1.12 -0.98
N VAL A 336 -18.65 -1.70 0.20
CA VAL A 336 -19.52 -2.88 0.35
C VAL A 336 -20.85 -2.56 1.06
N THR A 337 -21.17 -1.29 1.28
CA THR A 337 -22.38 -0.90 2.03
C THR A 337 -23.69 -1.28 1.36
N GLN A 338 -23.71 -1.41 0.03
CA GLN A 338 -24.90 -1.85 -0.69
C GLN A 338 -25.31 -3.29 -0.33
N ALA A 339 -24.39 -4.14 0.13
CA ALA A 339 -24.73 -5.46 0.64
C ALA A 339 -25.54 -5.43 1.96
N LEU A 340 -25.68 -4.27 2.60
CA LEU A 340 -26.50 -4.06 3.82
C LEU A 340 -27.94 -3.62 3.52
N GLU A 341 -28.27 -3.32 2.26
CA GLU A 341 -29.58 -2.84 1.82
C GLU A 341 -30.55 -3.99 1.50
#